data_AF-A0A5E5PZ52-F1
#
_entry.id   AF-A0A5E5PZ52-F1
#
_cell.length_a   1.000
_cell.length_b   1.000
_cell.length_c   1.000
_cell.angle_alpha   90.00
_cell.angle_beta   90.00
_cell.angle_gamma   90.00
#
_symmetry.space_group_name_H-M   'P 1'
#
loop_
_entity.id
_entity.type
_entity.pdbx_description
1 polymer ?
#
loop_
_entity_poly.entity_id
_entity_poly.type
_entity_poly.pdbx_seq_one_letter_code
_entity_poly.pdbx_strand_id
1 'polypeptide(L)'
;MRNNDHPQAVKFYAKEMEFYSKLLKENKSYSHSDRATLWFNKHTNNFGLSFWKPLGLLLSFSIVFYFFVLWSFLDGYDSKYWKNIFEFLNPTHKVLFINEYHWSSWSYFLDFLFRIIEGLLIYQTIQAFRKYSRKL
;
A
#
# COMPACT_ATOMS: atom_id res chain seq x y z
N MET A 1 23.49 -30.48 -3.12
CA MET A 1 23.83 -29.23 -2.39
C MET A 1 22.80 -28.18 -2.79
N ARG A 2 22.01 -27.65 -1.85
CA ARG A 2 21.01 -26.60 -2.14
C ARG A 2 21.78 -25.30 -2.31
N ASN A 3 21.82 -24.72 -3.52
CA ASN A 3 22.60 -23.50 -3.78
C ASN A 3 22.27 -22.41 -2.77
N ASN A 4 23.29 -21.89 -2.10
CA ASN A 4 23.22 -20.76 -1.18
C ASN A 4 23.01 -19.41 -1.89
N ASP A 5 22.63 -19.43 -3.18
CA ASP A 5 22.53 -18.24 -4.04
C ASP A 5 21.18 -17.53 -3.94
N HIS A 6 20.24 -18.01 -3.12
CA HIS A 6 18.90 -17.42 -2.97
C HIS A 6 18.93 -15.89 -2.75
N PRO A 7 19.76 -15.33 -1.83
CA PRO A 7 19.84 -13.88 -1.66
C PRO A 7 20.32 -13.14 -2.91
N GLN A 8 21.20 -13.76 -3.71
CA GLN A 8 21.68 -13.17 -4.96
C GLN A 8 20.61 -13.25 -6.03
N ALA A 9 19.91 -14.38 -6.16
CA ALA A 9 18.83 -14.59 -7.11
C ALA A 9 17.70 -13.56 -6.93
N VAL A 10 17.33 -13.21 -5.69
CA VAL A 10 16.33 -12.16 -5.43
C VAL A 10 16.83 -10.77 -5.89
N LYS A 11 18.12 -10.46 -5.71
CA LYS A 11 18.71 -9.21 -6.21
C LYS A 11 18.77 -9.17 -7.74
N PHE A 12 19.12 -10.28 -8.38
CA PHE A 12 19.13 -10.40 -9.84
C PHE A 12 17.74 -10.20 -10.42
N TYR A 13 16.72 -10.83 -9.84
CA TYR A 13 15.33 -10.62 -10.26
C TYR A 13 14.92 -9.14 -10.17
N ALA A 14 15.24 -8.46 -9.07
CA ALA A 14 14.89 -7.05 -8.94
C ALA A 14 15.58 -6.17 -10.01
N LYS A 15 16.83 -6.51 -10.36
CA LYS A 15 17.57 -5.85 -11.44
C LYS A 15 16.98 -6.13 -12.82
N GLU A 16 16.55 -7.37 -13.06
CA GLU A 16 15.84 -7.77 -14.28
C GLU A 16 14.53 -7.00 -14.44
N MET A 17 13.72 -6.89 -13.37
CA MET A 17 12.48 -6.10 -13.39
C MET A 17 12.73 -4.61 -13.60
N GLU A 18 13.83 -4.06 -13.09
CA GLU A 18 14.22 -2.68 -13.37
C GLU A 18 14.56 -2.47 -14.85
N PHE A 19 15.31 -3.40 -15.45
CA PHE A 19 15.63 -3.37 -16.87
C PHE A 19 14.36 -3.50 -17.72
N TYR A 20 13.48 -4.44 -17.36
CA TYR A 20 12.18 -4.62 -18.01
C TYR A 20 11.32 -3.35 -17.93
N SER A 21 11.31 -2.65 -16.78
CA SER A 21 10.63 -1.37 -16.64
C SER A 21 11.20 -0.27 -17.55
N LYS A 22 12.50 -0.29 -17.88
CA LYS A 22 13.11 0.67 -18.83
C LYS A 22 12.70 0.35 -20.27
N LEU A 23 12.76 -0.92 -20.66
CA LEU A 23 12.31 -1.38 -21.99
C LEU A 23 10.85 -0.99 -22.27
N LEU A 24 9.97 -1.15 -21.27
CA LEU A 24 8.56 -0.76 -21.39
C LEU A 24 8.35 0.74 -21.54
N LYS A 25 9.21 1.58 -20.96
CA LYS A 25 9.09 3.03 -21.14
C LYS A 25 9.41 3.44 -22.57
N GLU A 26 10.42 2.81 -23.16
CA GLU A 26 10.91 3.10 -24.52
C GLU A 26 9.98 2.54 -25.60
N ASN A 27 9.35 1.39 -25.37
CA ASN A 27 8.53 0.72 -26.36
C ASN A 27 7.02 0.91 -26.11
N LYS A 28 6.34 1.62 -27.01
CA LYS A 28 4.88 1.88 -26.94
C LYS A 28 3.99 0.66 -27.19
N SER A 29 4.55 -0.46 -27.65
CA SER A 29 3.79 -1.68 -27.97
C SER A 29 3.24 -2.42 -26.74
N TYR A 30 3.70 -2.09 -25.54
CA TYR A 30 3.34 -2.81 -24.32
C TYR A 30 2.16 -2.18 -23.56
N SER A 31 1.36 -3.04 -22.94
CA SER A 31 0.13 -2.68 -22.24
C SER A 31 0.36 -1.66 -21.11
N HIS A 32 -0.59 -0.74 -20.96
CA HIS A 32 -0.63 0.20 -19.84
C HIS A 32 -0.76 -0.51 -18.48
N SER A 33 -1.38 -1.69 -18.44
CA SER A 33 -1.51 -2.51 -17.22
C SER A 33 -0.15 -2.97 -16.68
N ASP A 34 0.75 -3.37 -17.58
CA ASP A 34 2.06 -3.91 -17.20
C ASP A 34 2.96 -2.79 -16.67
N ARG A 35 2.86 -1.61 -17.32
CA ARG A 35 3.52 -0.38 -16.87
C ARG A 35 3.04 0.02 -15.48
N ALA A 36 1.74 0.03 -15.25
CA ALA A 36 1.16 0.35 -13.95
C ALA A 36 1.60 -0.64 -12.87
N THR A 37 1.58 -1.94 -13.17
CA THR A 37 2.01 -3.01 -12.26
C THR A 37 3.47 -2.87 -11.88
N LEU A 38 4.37 -2.63 -12.84
CA LEU A 38 5.79 -2.45 -12.55
C LEU A 38 6.10 -1.15 -11.83
N TRP A 39 5.41 -0.06 -12.20
CA TRP A 39 5.51 1.19 -11.48
C TRP A 39 5.08 1.01 -10.03
N PHE A 40 3.97 0.32 -9.79
CA PHE A 40 3.43 0.07 -8.46
C PHE A 40 4.39 -0.76 -7.61
N ASN A 41 4.87 -1.90 -8.12
CA ASN A 41 5.84 -2.75 -7.41
C ASN A 41 7.17 -2.02 -7.17
N LYS A 42 7.63 -1.19 -8.11
CA LYS A 42 8.86 -0.41 -7.94
C LYS A 42 8.75 0.58 -6.77
N HIS A 43 7.65 1.35 -6.71
CA HIS A 43 7.48 2.41 -5.72
C HIS A 43 7.09 1.88 -4.34
N THR A 44 6.25 0.83 -4.28
CA THR A 44 5.73 0.34 -3.00
C THR A 44 6.70 -0.59 -2.28
N ASN A 45 7.33 -1.56 -2.96
CA ASN A 45 8.14 -2.58 -2.29
C ASN A 45 9.52 -2.87 -2.92
N ASN A 46 9.92 -2.08 -3.93
CA ASN A 46 11.16 -2.27 -4.69
C ASN A 46 11.27 -3.69 -5.27
N PHE A 47 10.22 -4.15 -5.95
CA PHE A 47 10.08 -5.50 -6.51
C PHE A 47 10.17 -6.62 -5.46
N GLY A 48 9.65 -6.36 -4.26
CA GLY A 48 9.61 -7.29 -3.13
C GLY A 48 10.87 -7.31 -2.27
N LEU A 49 11.84 -6.43 -2.51
CA LEU A 49 13.09 -6.40 -1.72
C LEU A 49 12.93 -5.79 -0.33
N SER A 50 12.02 -4.82 -0.17
CA SER A 50 11.84 -4.07 1.06
C SER A 50 10.41 -4.15 1.57
N PHE A 51 10.22 -4.77 2.73
CA PHE A 51 8.93 -4.80 3.44
C PHE A 51 8.71 -3.55 4.29
N TRP A 52 9.77 -2.85 4.68
CA TRP A 52 9.67 -1.59 5.42
C TRP A 52 9.07 -0.45 4.60
N LYS A 53 9.27 -0.45 3.28
CA LYS A 53 8.69 0.54 2.37
C LYS A 53 7.15 0.50 2.35
N PRO A 54 6.48 -0.62 2.03
CA PRO A 54 5.02 -0.66 2.00
C PRO A 54 4.43 -0.49 3.40
N LEU A 55 5.08 -0.99 4.46
CA LEU A 55 4.66 -0.76 5.84
C LEU A 55 4.71 0.72 6.23
N GLY A 56 5.80 1.43 5.88
CA GLY A 56 5.92 2.86 6.11
C GLY A 56 4.90 3.68 5.32
N LEU A 57 4.64 3.29 4.06
CA LEU A 57 3.57 3.90 3.26
C LEU A 57 2.19 3.67 3.88
N LEU A 58 1.91 2.47 4.39
CA LEU A 58 0.64 2.14 5.05
C LEU A 58 0.42 3.05 6.27
N LEU A 59 1.41 3.16 7.16
CA LEU A 59 1.31 4.01 8.35
C LEU A 59 1.19 5.49 7.99
N SER A 60 1.96 5.97 7.01
CA SER A 60 1.92 7.36 6.55
C SER A 60 0.56 7.71 5.92
N PHE A 61 0.06 6.87 5.00
CA PHE A 61 -1.25 7.09 4.40
C PHE A 61 -2.38 6.97 5.42
N SER A 62 -2.28 6.05 6.38
CA SER A 62 -3.27 5.93 7.46
C SER A 62 -3.41 7.25 8.21
N ILE A 63 -2.30 7.84 8.66
CA ILE A 63 -2.33 9.13 9.37
C ILE A 63 -2.93 10.24 8.50
N VAL A 64 -2.51 10.34 7.23
CA VAL A 64 -2.96 11.39 6.30
C VAL A 64 -4.45 11.25 5.99
N PHE A 65 -4.91 10.05 5.61
CA PHE A 65 -6.31 9.81 5.30
C PHE A 65 -7.19 9.94 6.53
N TYR A 66 -6.72 9.47 7.68
CA TYR A 66 -7.45 9.62 8.94
C TYR A 66 -7.68 11.08 9.28
N PHE A 67 -6.64 11.92 9.14
CA PHE A 67 -6.77 13.36 9.32
C PHE A 67 -7.82 13.96 8.37
N PHE A 68 -7.81 13.59 7.08
CA PHE A 68 -8.81 14.06 6.12
C PHE A 68 -10.22 13.57 6.44
N VAL A 69 -10.38 12.33 6.93
CA VAL A 69 -11.67 11.82 7.41
C VAL A 69 -12.17 12.68 8.56
N LEU A 70 -11.37 12.93 9.59
CA LEU A 70 -11.77 13.78 10.72
C LEU A 70 -12.09 15.21 10.30
N TRP A 71 -11.33 15.78 9.36
CA TRP A 71 -11.59 17.11 8.82
C TRP A 71 -12.91 17.19 8.05
N SER A 72 -13.36 16.07 7.47
CA SER A 72 -14.57 16.00 6.67
C SER A 72 -15.85 15.78 7.48
N PHE A 73 -15.76 15.67 8.82
CA PHE A 73 -16.92 15.46 9.69
C PHE A 73 -17.84 16.68 9.70
N LEU A 74 -19.16 16.44 9.83
CA LEU A 74 -20.18 17.49 9.81
C LEU A 74 -20.05 18.47 10.99
N ASP A 75 -19.64 17.97 12.15
CA ASP A 75 -19.52 18.75 13.39
C ASP A 75 -18.11 19.37 13.54
N GLY A 76 -17.27 19.20 12.52
CA GLY A 76 -15.89 19.65 12.50
C GLY A 76 -14.91 18.69 13.18
N TYR A 77 -13.63 19.08 13.15
CA TYR A 77 -12.53 18.32 13.71
C TYR A 77 -12.54 18.34 15.25
N ASP A 78 -12.43 17.16 15.87
CA ASP A 78 -12.24 17.00 17.31
C ASP A 78 -11.08 16.02 17.57
N SER A 79 -10.09 16.47 18.35
CA SER A 79 -8.88 15.69 18.62
C SER A 79 -9.14 14.42 19.44
N LYS A 80 -10.27 14.32 20.16
CA LYS A 80 -10.62 13.13 20.94
C LYS A 80 -10.75 11.87 20.09
N TYR A 81 -11.01 12.03 18.80
CA TYR A 81 -11.18 10.92 17.87
C TYR A 81 -9.84 10.27 17.48
N TRP A 82 -8.68 10.87 17.74
CA TRP A 82 -7.39 10.23 17.44
C TRP A 82 -7.16 8.87 18.12
N LYS A 83 -7.89 8.57 19.21
CA LYS A 83 -7.88 7.25 19.84
C LYS A 83 -8.33 6.11 18.90
N ASN A 84 -9.13 6.41 17.87
CA ASN A 84 -9.67 5.43 16.92
C ASN A 84 -8.73 5.14 15.73
N ILE A 85 -7.53 5.74 15.67
CA ILE A 85 -6.57 5.51 14.56
C ILE A 85 -6.22 4.03 14.35
N PHE A 86 -6.11 3.25 15.42
CA PHE A 86 -5.80 1.81 15.30
C PHE A 86 -6.97 1.01 14.73
N GLU A 87 -8.21 1.45 14.97
CA GLU A 87 -9.39 0.86 14.36
C GLU A 87 -9.49 1.24 12.88
N PHE A 88 -9.09 2.46 12.51
CA PHE A 88 -8.98 2.86 11.10
C PHE A 88 -7.96 2.04 10.31
N LEU A 89 -6.86 1.63 10.94
CA LEU A 89 -5.84 0.74 10.34
C LEU A 89 -6.30 -0.73 10.22
N ASN A 90 -7.51 -1.06 10.66
CA ASN A 90 -8.09 -2.37 10.45
C ASN A 90 -8.99 -2.34 9.21
N PRO A 91 -8.65 -3.01 8.10
CA PRO A 91 -9.46 -2.95 6.87
C PRO A 91 -10.89 -3.48 7.04
N THR A 92 -11.16 -4.25 8.09
CA THR A 92 -12.49 -4.82 8.39
C THR A 92 -13.28 -4.02 9.43
N HIS A 93 -12.84 -2.81 9.78
CA HIS A 93 -13.55 -1.98 10.75
C HIS A 93 -14.94 -1.58 10.24
N LYS A 94 -15.87 -1.36 11.18
CA LYS A 94 -17.21 -0.87 10.86
C LYS A 94 -17.12 0.55 10.31
N VAL A 95 -17.92 0.89 9.31
CA VAL A 95 -17.88 2.23 8.70
C VAL A 95 -18.07 3.34 9.75
N LEU A 96 -18.96 3.15 10.73
CA LEU A 96 -19.26 4.14 11.77
C LEU A 96 -18.45 3.93 13.07
N PHE A 97 -17.18 3.55 12.97
CA PHE A 97 -16.36 3.19 14.13
C PHE A 97 -16.04 4.34 15.10
N ILE A 98 -16.11 5.60 14.63
CA ILE A 98 -15.81 6.78 15.47
C ILE A 98 -17.07 7.28 16.18
N ASN A 99 -18.12 7.57 15.40
CA ASN A 99 -19.44 8.02 15.85
C ASN A 99 -20.41 7.91 14.66
N GLU A 100 -21.65 7.46 14.88
CA GLU A 100 -22.64 7.27 13.83
C GLU A 100 -23.18 8.58 13.23
N TYR A 101 -23.14 9.69 13.97
CA TYR A 101 -23.85 10.92 13.58
C TYR A 101 -22.98 12.00 12.90
N HIS A 102 -21.66 11.84 12.82
CA HIS A 102 -20.76 12.88 12.31
C HIS A 102 -20.28 12.68 10.87
N TRP A 103 -20.60 11.54 10.25
CA TRP A 103 -20.07 11.19 8.93
C TRP A 103 -20.74 12.00 7.83
N SER A 104 -19.92 12.67 7.02
CA SER A 104 -20.37 13.25 5.76
C SER A 104 -20.16 12.27 4.60
N SER A 105 -20.81 12.53 3.46
CA SER A 105 -20.54 11.79 2.21
C SER A 105 -19.05 11.76 1.85
N TRP A 106 -18.31 12.83 2.18
CA TRP A 106 -16.87 12.91 1.94
C TRP A 106 -16.07 12.02 2.90
N SER A 107 -16.49 11.92 4.16
CA SER A 107 -15.90 10.97 5.13
C SER A 107 -16.01 9.53 4.64
N TYR A 108 -17.19 9.13 4.16
CA TYR A 108 -17.42 7.80 3.60
C TYR A 108 -16.56 7.52 2.38
N PHE A 109 -16.46 8.49 1.46
CA PHE A 109 -15.64 8.34 0.26
C PHE A 109 -14.15 8.18 0.61
N LEU A 110 -13.64 8.99 1.54
CA LEU A 110 -12.24 8.93 1.97
C LEU A 110 -11.92 7.61 2.69
N ASP A 111 -12.80 7.14 3.58
CA ASP A 111 -12.66 5.84 4.24
C ASP A 111 -12.62 4.69 3.22
N PHE A 112 -13.58 4.67 2.30
CA PHE A 112 -13.64 3.65 1.26
C PHE A 112 -12.40 3.66 0.35
N LEU A 113 -11.96 4.85 -0.08
CA LEU A 113 -10.76 5.01 -0.89
C LEU A 113 -9.52 4.53 -0.13
N PHE A 114 -9.41 4.85 1.15
CA PHE A 114 -8.31 4.40 2.00
C PHE A 114 -8.31 2.88 2.14
N ARG A 115 -9.46 2.20 2.33
CA ARG A 115 -9.54 0.73 2.40
C ARG A 115 -8.98 0.04 1.16
N ILE A 116 -9.19 0.61 -0.03
CA ILE A 116 -8.60 0.09 -1.28
C ILE A 116 -7.07 0.23 -1.23
N ILE A 117 -6.55 1.39 -0.85
CA ILE A 117 -5.11 1.67 -0.76
C ILE A 117 -4.46 0.78 0.32
N GLU A 118 -5.10 0.66 1.48
CA GLU A 118 -4.70 -0.17 2.60
C GLU A 118 -4.58 -1.64 2.20
N GLY A 119 -5.62 -2.20 1.56
CA GLY A 119 -5.59 -3.58 1.07
C GLY A 119 -4.42 -3.84 0.11
N LEU A 120 -4.16 -2.90 -0.80
CA LEU A 120 -3.02 -2.98 -1.71
C LEU A 120 -1.67 -2.91 -0.97
N LEU A 121 -1.52 -2.04 0.03
CA LEU A 121 -0.28 -1.91 0.81
C LEU A 121 -0.04 -3.09 1.76
N ILE A 122 -1.10 -3.67 2.34
CA ILE A 122 -1.04 -4.93 3.09
C ILE A 122 -0.54 -6.05 2.17
N TYR A 123 -1.13 -6.19 0.97
CA TYR A 123 -0.66 -7.16 -0.01
C TYR A 123 0.82 -6.96 -0.37
N GLN A 124 1.24 -5.72 -0.63
CA GLN A 124 2.64 -5.39 -0.94
C GLN A 124 3.60 -5.72 0.23
N THR A 125 3.14 -5.53 1.46
CA THR A 125 3.88 -5.90 2.67
C THR A 125 4.06 -7.41 2.78
N ILE A 126 2.98 -8.19 2.58
CA ILE A 126 3.02 -9.66 2.57
C ILE A 126 3.95 -10.16 1.46
N GLN A 127 3.84 -9.59 0.25
CA GLN A 127 4.67 -9.97 -0.88
C GLN A 127 6.17 -9.75 -0.59
N ALA A 128 6.52 -8.60 -0.01
CA ALA A 128 7.90 -8.27 0.34
C ALA A 128 8.44 -9.07 1.53
N PHE A 129 7.58 -9.38 2.50
CA PHE A 129 7.94 -10.24 3.64
C PHE A 129 8.30 -11.65 3.17
N ARG A 130 7.60 -12.16 2.15
CA ARG A 130 7.84 -13.48 1.55
C ARG A 130 9.07 -13.55 0.64
N LYS A 131 9.92 -12.52 0.57
CA LYS A 131 11.07 -12.47 -0.36
C LYS A 131 12.01 -13.68 -0.31
N TYR A 132 12.22 -14.28 0.86
CA TYR A 132 13.10 -15.44 1.02
C TYR A 132 12.38 -16.80 0.84
N SER A 133 11.05 -16.79 0.80
CA SER A 133 10.22 -17.99 0.61
C SER A 133 9.67 -18.10 -0.81
N ARG A 134 10.02 -17.14 -1.70
CA ARG A 134 9.59 -17.14 -3.09
C ARG A 134 10.38 -18.19 -3.87
N LYS A 135 9.68 -19.11 -4.54
CA LYS A 135 10.30 -19.94 -5.57
C LYS A 135 10.53 -19.02 -6.78
N LEU A 136 11.80 -18.82 -7.12
CA LEU A 136 12.24 -18.12 -8.33
C LEU A 136 12.28 -19.12 -9.49
#